data_AF-A0A6A4M4R5-F1
#
_entry.id   AF-A0A6A4M4R5-F1
#
_cell.length_a   1.000
_cell.length_b   1.000
_cell.length_c   1.000
_cell.angle_alpha   90.00
_cell.angle_beta   90.00
_cell.angle_gamma   90.00
#
_symmetry.space_group_name_H-M   'P 1'
#
loop_
_entity.id
_entity.type
_entity.pdbx_description
1 polymer ?
#
loop_
_entity_poly.entity_id
_entity_poly.type
_entity_poly.pdbx_seq_one_letter_code
_entity_poly.pdbx_strand_id
1 'polypeptide(L)'
;MEAFSLAIAFLVIFLTISFVAFRNASNVGTNLPPGGSGWPVVGETLDFVVNPEKFITDRMKKHSPDIFRTNFFGEKIVIICGPNGHKFLFSNEDKHFTAYLPQAMQKLFLSSQPKTDKLYRDSDVKLLRSPGFLKPEALVNYVAGMDSIIQKQLKTHLEGKTEAKIHPFSRSLTLTLACRFFLGIENPERVVKLVRQFDIVTDGIHSLPLNVPGTAFYYAVKAAEVIRKELADVVAEKKARVLGSGAPTQDLCTTMIVGGYMSDEEITEKLMGLLVAGYSTVATTMTF
;
A
#
# COMPACT_ATOMS: atom_id res chain seq x y z
N MET A 1 -29.78 -1.70 -38.54
CA MET A 1 -29.61 -2.94 -37.74
C MET A 1 -28.46 -3.82 -38.24
N GLU A 2 -28.21 -3.87 -39.55
CA GLU A 2 -27.14 -4.71 -40.12
C GLU A 2 -25.72 -4.29 -39.72
N ALA A 3 -25.40 -2.99 -39.76
CA ALA A 3 -24.08 -2.48 -39.35
C ALA A 3 -23.74 -2.78 -37.87
N PHE A 4 -24.76 -2.73 -36.99
CA PHE A 4 -24.58 -3.07 -35.58
C PHE A 4 -24.34 -4.57 -35.37
N SER A 5 -25.05 -5.41 -36.14
CA SER A 5 -24.88 -6.87 -36.09
C SER A 5 -23.52 -7.31 -36.63
N LEU A 6 -23.05 -6.67 -37.71
CA LEU A 6 -21.70 -6.87 -38.26
C LEU A 6 -20.62 -6.45 -37.25
N ALA A 7 -20.77 -5.31 -36.58
CA ALA A 7 -19.83 -4.86 -35.56
C ALA A 7 -19.72 -5.84 -34.38
N ILE A 8 -20.86 -6.40 -33.93
CA ILE A 8 -20.87 -7.44 -32.88
C ILE A 8 -20.17 -8.72 -33.38
N ALA A 9 -20.45 -9.17 -34.61
CA ALA A 9 -19.82 -10.35 -35.17
C ALA A 9 -18.29 -10.19 -35.28
N PHE A 10 -17.80 -9.03 -35.74
CA PHE A 10 -16.37 -8.72 -35.77
C PHE A 10 -15.75 -8.67 -34.38
N LEU A 11 -16.44 -8.10 -33.39
CA LEU A 11 -15.98 -8.09 -32.01
C LEU A 11 -15.85 -9.53 -31.46
N VAL A 12 -16.83 -10.39 -31.70
CA VAL A 12 -16.82 -11.79 -31.25
C VAL A 12 -15.70 -12.57 -31.95
N ILE A 13 -15.52 -12.40 -33.26
CA ILE A 13 -14.43 -13.04 -34.01
C ILE A 13 -13.07 -12.54 -33.50
N PHE A 14 -12.92 -11.24 -33.27
CA PHE A 14 -11.69 -10.67 -32.73
C PHE A 14 -11.39 -11.21 -31.33
N LEU A 15 -12.38 -11.24 -30.44
CA LEU A 15 -12.22 -11.77 -29.07
C LEU A 15 -11.90 -13.27 -29.08
N THR A 16 -12.52 -14.05 -29.97
CA THR A 16 -12.26 -15.50 -30.08
C THR A 16 -10.87 -15.78 -30.66
N ILE A 17 -10.45 -15.09 -31.73
CA ILE A 17 -9.09 -15.20 -32.28
C ILE A 17 -8.07 -14.77 -31.23
N SER A 18 -8.29 -13.65 -30.53
CA SER A 18 -7.40 -13.16 -29.49
C SER A 18 -7.33 -14.14 -28.30
N PHE A 19 -8.43 -14.79 -27.93
CA PHE A 19 -8.47 -15.82 -26.89
C PHE A 19 -7.71 -17.09 -27.30
N VAL A 20 -7.90 -17.57 -28.54
CA VAL A 20 -7.21 -18.76 -29.07
C VAL A 20 -5.72 -18.50 -29.24
N ALA A 21 -5.33 -17.35 -29.79
CA ALA A 21 -3.93 -16.95 -29.91
C ALA A 21 -3.25 -16.85 -28.54
N PHE A 22 -3.94 -16.30 -27.54
CA PHE A 22 -3.41 -16.20 -26.17
C PHE A 22 -3.24 -17.58 -25.51
N ARG A 23 -4.18 -18.52 -25.71
CA ARG A 23 -4.03 -19.91 -25.25
C ARG A 23 -2.90 -20.67 -25.95
N ASN A 24 -2.67 -20.43 -27.23
CA ASN A 24 -1.62 -21.12 -27.97
C ASN A 24 -0.22 -20.52 -27.71
N ALA A 25 -0.13 -19.25 -27.30
CA ALA A 25 1.14 -18.62 -26.94
C ALA A 25 1.75 -19.15 -25.63
N SER A 26 1.05 -19.99 -24.85
CA SER A 26 1.47 -20.36 -23.50
C SER A 26 2.44 -21.54 -23.39
N ASN A 27 2.91 -22.13 -24.50
CA ASN A 27 3.69 -23.38 -24.50
C ASN A 27 4.95 -23.38 -25.41
N VAL A 28 5.75 -22.31 -25.40
CA VAL A 28 7.07 -22.33 -26.06
C VAL A 28 8.18 -22.50 -25.02
N GLY A 29 8.62 -23.75 -24.84
CA GLY A 29 10.00 -24.17 -24.58
C GLY A 29 10.82 -23.49 -23.48
N THR A 30 10.29 -23.27 -22.27
CA THR A 30 11.08 -22.75 -21.13
C THR A 30 10.77 -23.52 -19.85
N ASN A 31 11.80 -23.78 -19.02
CA ASN A 31 11.70 -24.38 -17.67
C ASN A 31 11.00 -23.42 -16.68
N LEU A 32 9.75 -23.04 -16.98
CA LEU A 32 8.95 -22.17 -16.13
C LEU A 32 8.23 -22.97 -15.05
N PRO A 33 7.93 -22.34 -13.89
CA PRO A 33 7.06 -22.95 -12.89
C PRO A 33 5.70 -23.35 -13.48
N PRO A 34 5.07 -24.42 -12.98
CA PRO A 34 3.75 -24.85 -13.42
C PRO A 34 2.72 -23.75 -13.13
N GLY A 35 1.69 -23.61 -13.96
CA GLY A 35 0.62 -22.63 -13.72
C GLY A 35 -0.07 -22.11 -14.98
N GLY A 36 -1.20 -21.44 -14.77
CA GLY A 36 -2.05 -20.88 -15.82
C GLY A 36 -1.75 -19.41 -16.13
N SER A 37 -2.21 -18.94 -17.30
CA SER A 37 -2.18 -17.52 -17.66
C SER A 37 -3.55 -16.83 -17.54
N GLY A 38 -4.58 -17.57 -17.12
CA GLY A 38 -5.94 -17.05 -16.92
C GLY A 38 -6.59 -16.53 -18.21
N TRP A 39 -7.53 -15.59 -18.03
CA TRP A 39 -8.23 -14.90 -19.11
C TRP A 39 -7.30 -13.89 -19.82
N PRO A 40 -7.55 -13.56 -21.10
CA PRO A 40 -6.81 -12.49 -21.77
C PRO A 40 -6.91 -11.17 -21.00
N VAL A 41 -5.78 -10.44 -20.94
CA VAL A 41 -5.63 -9.14 -20.24
C VAL A 41 -5.77 -9.20 -18.72
N VAL A 42 -6.86 -9.73 -18.17
CA VAL A 42 -7.11 -9.75 -16.71
C VAL A 42 -6.45 -10.93 -16.00
N GLY A 43 -6.04 -11.96 -16.73
CA GLY A 43 -5.41 -13.15 -16.16
C GLY A 43 -6.32 -13.86 -15.16
N GLU A 44 -5.80 -14.12 -13.97
CA GLU A 44 -6.52 -14.72 -12.84
C GLU A 44 -6.83 -13.70 -11.72
N THR A 45 -6.77 -12.38 -12.01
CA THR A 45 -6.88 -11.37 -10.96
C THR A 45 -8.24 -11.36 -10.27
N LEU A 46 -9.33 -11.65 -10.97
CA LEU A 46 -10.66 -11.66 -10.35
C LEU A 46 -10.77 -12.75 -9.28
N ASP A 47 -10.27 -13.96 -9.57
CA ASP A 47 -10.23 -15.06 -8.59
C ASP A 47 -9.42 -14.64 -7.35
N PHE A 48 -8.27 -13.98 -7.57
CA PHE A 48 -7.41 -13.50 -6.49
C PHE A 48 -8.07 -12.40 -5.66
N VAL A 49 -8.68 -11.39 -6.27
CA VAL A 49 -9.30 -10.25 -5.55
C VAL A 49 -10.52 -10.70 -4.74
N VAL A 50 -11.29 -11.66 -5.23
CA VAL A 50 -12.49 -12.16 -4.54
C VAL A 50 -12.13 -12.99 -3.31
N ASN A 51 -11.16 -13.91 -3.43
CA ASN A 51 -10.72 -14.73 -2.31
C ASN A 51 -9.25 -15.13 -2.46
N PRO A 52 -8.31 -14.30 -1.97
CA PRO A 52 -6.88 -14.55 -2.12
C PRO A 52 -6.45 -15.88 -1.50
N GLU A 53 -6.93 -16.21 -0.30
CA GLU A 53 -6.53 -17.41 0.42
C GLU A 53 -6.96 -18.69 -0.32
N LYS A 54 -8.21 -18.73 -0.77
CA LYS A 54 -8.73 -19.84 -1.57
C LYS A 54 -7.98 -19.93 -2.90
N PHE A 55 -7.74 -18.81 -3.57
CA PHE A 55 -6.97 -18.77 -4.81
C PHE A 55 -5.60 -19.42 -4.63
N ILE A 56 -4.83 -19.00 -3.63
CA ILE A 56 -3.51 -19.57 -3.34
C ILE A 56 -3.62 -21.06 -3.04
N THR A 57 -4.54 -21.47 -2.14
CA THR A 57 -4.71 -22.86 -1.74
C THR A 57 -5.07 -23.77 -2.92
N ASP A 58 -5.99 -23.34 -3.78
CA ASP A 58 -6.43 -24.12 -4.94
C ASP A 58 -5.31 -24.24 -5.98
N ARG A 59 -4.52 -23.18 -6.20
CA ARG A 59 -3.38 -23.22 -7.13
C ARG A 59 -2.20 -24.04 -6.58
N MET A 60 -1.97 -24.01 -5.27
CA MET A 60 -1.00 -24.89 -4.62
C MET A 60 -1.35 -26.37 -4.83
N LYS A 61 -2.63 -26.74 -4.64
CA LYS A 61 -3.11 -28.11 -4.85
C LYS A 61 -3.07 -28.53 -6.33
N LYS A 62 -3.39 -27.61 -7.23
CA LYS A 62 -3.52 -27.91 -8.67
C LYS A 62 -2.19 -27.92 -9.42
N HIS A 63 -1.25 -27.05 -9.06
CA HIS A 63 -0.02 -26.82 -9.82
C HIS A 63 1.23 -27.28 -9.08
N SER A 64 1.46 -26.75 -7.89
CA SER A 64 2.62 -27.08 -7.05
C SER A 64 2.48 -26.44 -5.67
N PRO A 65 2.78 -27.18 -4.58
CA PRO A 65 2.74 -26.62 -3.23
C PRO A 65 3.84 -25.58 -2.96
N ASP A 66 4.91 -25.56 -3.76
CA ASP A 66 6.09 -24.73 -3.50
C ASP A 66 6.16 -23.48 -4.39
N ILE A 67 5.80 -23.62 -5.67
CA ILE A 67 5.97 -22.54 -6.65
C ILE A 67 5.06 -22.70 -7.86
N PHE A 68 4.32 -21.65 -8.21
CA PHE A 68 3.50 -21.66 -9.42
C PHE A 68 3.48 -20.29 -10.09
N ARG A 69 3.21 -20.28 -11.40
CA ARG A 69 3.03 -19.05 -12.17
C ARG A 69 1.56 -18.68 -12.30
N THR A 70 1.29 -17.39 -12.39
CA THR A 70 -0.02 -16.83 -12.71
C THR A 70 0.15 -15.55 -13.55
N ASN A 71 -0.96 -14.93 -13.92
CA ASN A 71 -0.99 -13.63 -14.57
C ASN A 71 -1.98 -12.74 -13.84
N PHE A 72 -1.56 -11.55 -13.41
CA PHE A 72 -2.48 -10.53 -12.91
C PHE A 72 -2.41 -9.29 -13.78
N PHE A 73 -3.54 -8.87 -14.37
CA PHE A 73 -3.64 -7.70 -15.24
C PHE A 73 -2.54 -7.59 -16.32
N GLY A 74 -2.17 -8.71 -16.93
CA GLY A 74 -1.15 -8.77 -17.98
C GLY A 74 0.27 -8.95 -17.44
N GLU A 75 0.50 -8.76 -16.15
CA GLU A 75 1.78 -9.00 -15.50
C GLU A 75 1.97 -10.49 -15.22
N LYS A 76 3.10 -11.05 -15.67
CA LYS A 76 3.48 -12.44 -15.41
C LYS A 76 4.07 -12.52 -14.01
N ILE A 77 3.44 -13.30 -13.14
CA ILE A 77 3.79 -13.40 -11.73
C ILE A 77 4.16 -14.84 -11.38
N VAL A 78 5.17 -14.99 -10.54
CA VAL A 78 5.52 -16.26 -9.93
C VAL A 78 5.26 -16.14 -8.43
N ILE A 79 4.43 -17.04 -7.91
CA ILE A 79 4.10 -17.13 -6.50
C ILE A 79 4.95 -18.23 -5.89
N ILE A 80 5.78 -17.84 -4.92
CA ILE A 80 6.64 -18.74 -4.15
C ILE A 80 5.97 -18.96 -2.80
N CYS A 81 5.75 -20.22 -2.45
CA CYS A 81 5.02 -20.63 -1.27
C CYS A 81 5.93 -21.33 -0.25
N GLY A 82 5.49 -21.34 1.00
CA GLY A 82 6.09 -22.12 2.07
C GLY A 82 7.40 -21.56 2.63
N PRO A 83 7.83 -22.06 3.81
CA PRO A 83 8.96 -21.49 4.54
C PRO A 83 10.29 -21.49 3.77
N ASN A 84 10.56 -22.56 3.01
CA ASN A 84 11.79 -22.68 2.23
C ASN A 84 11.83 -21.65 1.09
N GLY A 85 10.72 -21.50 0.37
CA GLY A 85 10.58 -20.51 -0.69
C GLY A 85 10.66 -19.08 -0.18
N HIS A 86 9.99 -18.78 0.94
CA HIS A 86 10.08 -17.48 1.59
C HIS A 86 11.51 -17.17 2.05
N LYS A 87 12.20 -18.13 2.68
CA LYS A 87 13.61 -17.97 3.07
C LYS A 87 14.49 -17.69 1.86
N PHE A 88 14.29 -18.40 0.74
CA PHE A 88 15.02 -18.17 -0.49
C PHE A 88 14.79 -16.74 -1.03
N LEU A 89 13.53 -16.27 -1.06
CA LEU A 89 13.19 -14.92 -1.50
C LEU A 89 13.87 -13.85 -0.62
N PHE A 90 13.68 -13.92 0.69
CA PHE A 90 14.18 -12.90 1.63
C PHE A 90 15.71 -12.94 1.84
N SER A 91 16.37 -14.10 1.66
CA SER A 91 17.83 -14.20 1.78
C SER A 91 18.59 -13.68 0.55
N ASN A 92 17.87 -13.46 -0.56
CA ASN A 92 18.42 -13.05 -1.85
C ASN A 92 17.85 -11.72 -2.35
N GLU A 93 17.25 -10.94 -1.46
CA GLU A 93 16.95 -9.53 -1.71
C GLU A 93 18.23 -8.81 -2.12
N ASP A 94 18.12 -7.93 -3.12
CA ASP A 94 19.21 -7.17 -3.75
C ASP A 94 20.27 -7.99 -4.50
N LYS A 95 20.14 -9.33 -4.52
CA LYS A 95 21.00 -10.23 -5.30
C LYS A 95 20.29 -10.79 -6.52
N HIS A 96 19.08 -11.31 -6.30
CA HIS A 96 18.24 -11.92 -7.33
C HIS A 96 16.86 -11.28 -7.42
N PHE A 97 16.43 -10.61 -6.35
CA PHE A 97 15.12 -10.00 -6.25
C PHE A 97 15.24 -8.53 -5.86
N THR A 98 14.35 -7.74 -6.42
CA THR A 98 14.18 -6.33 -6.06
C THR A 98 12.73 -6.11 -5.68
N ALA A 99 12.48 -5.37 -4.61
CA ALA A 99 11.15 -4.96 -4.24
C ALA A 99 10.45 -4.28 -5.44
N TYR A 100 9.28 -4.78 -5.78
CA TYR A 100 8.47 -4.27 -6.88
C TYR A 100 7.11 -3.87 -6.35
N LEU A 101 6.74 -2.61 -6.60
CA LEU A 101 5.42 -2.09 -6.33
C LEU A 101 4.62 -2.07 -7.64
N PRO A 102 3.45 -2.73 -7.75
CA PRO A 102 2.66 -2.72 -8.97
C PRO A 102 2.31 -1.30 -9.41
N GLN A 103 2.21 -1.06 -10.73
CA GLN A 103 1.96 0.28 -11.29
C GLN A 103 0.71 0.96 -10.71
N ALA A 104 -0.33 0.17 -10.41
CA ALA A 104 -1.52 0.67 -9.76
C ALA A 104 -1.22 1.23 -8.35
N MET A 105 -0.46 0.50 -7.55
CA MET A 105 -0.07 0.94 -6.22
C MET A 105 0.85 2.17 -6.29
N GLN A 106 1.74 2.24 -7.29
CA GLN A 106 2.58 3.42 -7.49
C GLN A 106 1.75 4.71 -7.65
N LYS A 107 0.62 4.66 -8.35
CA LYS A 107 -0.30 5.82 -8.49
C LYS A 107 -0.93 6.27 -7.18
N LEU A 108 -0.95 5.42 -6.15
CA LEU A 108 -1.45 5.75 -4.81
C LEU A 108 -0.35 6.30 -3.91
N PHE A 109 0.87 5.74 -3.99
CA PHE A 109 1.92 6.06 -3.02
C PHE A 109 2.98 7.05 -3.54
N LEU A 110 3.24 7.08 -4.84
CA LEU A 110 4.29 7.91 -5.45
C LEU A 110 3.68 9.13 -6.14
N SER A 111 4.38 10.27 -6.07
CA SER A 111 4.05 11.49 -6.81
C SER A 111 4.75 11.56 -8.16
N SER A 112 5.87 10.85 -8.34
CA SER A 112 6.60 10.74 -9.60
C SER A 112 6.74 9.28 -10.09
N GLN A 113 7.21 9.10 -11.34
CA GLN A 113 7.42 7.79 -11.96
C GLN A 113 8.27 6.86 -11.08
N PRO A 114 8.14 5.52 -11.22
CA PRO A 114 8.83 4.56 -10.36
C PRO A 114 10.32 4.87 -10.28
N LYS A 115 10.75 5.38 -9.12
CA LYS A 115 12.15 5.50 -8.79
C LYS A 115 12.64 4.09 -8.45
N THR A 116 12.93 3.31 -9.49
CA THR A 116 13.80 2.11 -9.37
C THR A 116 15.25 2.50 -9.07
N ASP A 117 15.48 3.77 -8.73
CA ASP A 117 16.79 4.30 -8.45
C ASP A 117 17.29 3.74 -7.12
N LYS A 118 18.50 3.20 -7.16
CA LYS A 118 19.23 2.72 -5.99
C LYS A 118 19.25 3.78 -4.88
N LEU A 119 19.25 5.06 -5.27
CA LEU A 119 19.19 6.22 -4.38
C LEU A 119 17.92 6.28 -3.50
N TYR A 120 16.75 5.93 -4.05
CA TYR A 120 15.50 5.93 -3.28
C TYR A 120 15.54 4.88 -2.18
N ARG A 121 16.05 3.69 -2.49
CA ARG A 121 16.21 2.61 -1.51
C ARG A 121 17.31 2.89 -0.49
N ASP A 122 18.42 3.49 -0.91
CA ASP A 122 19.48 3.91 0.02
C ASP A 122 18.93 4.93 1.03
N SER A 123 17.99 5.78 0.62
CA SER A 123 17.30 6.69 1.53
C SER A 123 16.34 5.97 2.50
N ASP A 124 15.69 4.87 2.10
CA ASP A 124 14.90 4.01 3.00
C ASP A 124 15.78 3.34 4.06
N VAL A 125 16.90 2.77 3.64
CA VAL A 125 17.86 2.13 4.54
C VAL A 125 18.44 3.14 5.53
N LYS A 126 18.77 4.35 5.05
CA LYS A 126 19.23 5.45 5.92
C LYS A 126 18.15 5.88 6.91
N LEU A 127 16.89 5.95 6.48
CA LEU A 127 15.77 6.29 7.38
C LEU A 127 15.57 5.23 8.46
N LEU A 128 15.52 3.95 8.09
CA LEU A 128 15.38 2.84 9.05
C LEU A 128 16.54 2.75 10.04
N ARG A 129 17.74 3.16 9.60
CA ARG A 129 18.93 3.23 10.46
C ARG A 129 19.03 4.53 11.24
N SER A 130 18.24 5.55 10.90
CA SER A 130 18.30 6.85 11.56
C SER A 130 17.90 6.73 13.04
N PRO A 131 18.58 7.45 13.94
CA PRO A 131 18.18 7.51 15.34
C PRO A 131 16.77 8.11 15.45
N GLY A 132 15.98 7.64 16.43
CA GLY A 132 14.75 8.35 16.80
C GLY A 132 13.45 7.91 16.11
N PHE A 133 13.42 6.76 15.42
CA PHE A 133 12.17 6.23 14.85
C PHE A 133 11.79 4.83 15.36
N LEU A 134 12.32 3.76 14.74
CA LEU A 134 12.06 2.36 15.13
C LEU A 134 13.19 1.76 15.97
N LYS A 135 14.06 2.61 16.52
CA LYS A 135 15.08 2.17 17.45
C LYS A 135 14.46 1.96 18.84
N PRO A 136 14.88 0.92 19.60
CA PRO A 136 14.32 0.66 20.92
C PRO A 136 14.25 1.90 21.82
N GLU A 137 15.28 2.74 21.79
CA GLU A 137 15.37 3.97 22.58
C GLU A 137 14.30 5.00 22.18
N ALA A 138 13.97 5.08 20.89
CA ALA A 138 12.92 5.96 20.39
C ALA A 138 11.53 5.43 20.74
N LEU A 139 11.32 4.12 20.64
CA LEU A 139 10.05 3.47 20.97
C LEU A 139 9.68 3.68 22.44
N VAL A 140 10.66 3.60 23.35
CA VAL A 140 10.44 3.89 24.78
C VAL A 140 9.87 5.30 24.99
N ASN A 141 10.36 6.30 24.24
CA ASN A 141 9.86 7.67 24.34
C ASN A 141 8.43 7.83 23.80
N TYR A 142 7.98 6.94 22.90
CA TYR A 142 6.62 6.97 22.39
C TYR A 142 5.60 6.38 23.37
N VAL A 143 5.99 5.41 24.20
CA VAL A 143 5.07 4.66 25.08
C VAL A 143 4.19 5.58 25.93
N ALA A 144 4.79 6.54 26.64
CA ALA A 144 4.04 7.45 27.51
C ALA A 144 3.04 8.32 26.74
N GLY A 145 3.44 8.80 25.55
CA GLY A 145 2.55 9.58 24.68
C GLY A 145 1.43 8.73 24.08
N MET A 146 1.73 7.49 23.67
CA MET A 146 0.76 6.55 23.14
C MET A 146 -0.28 6.20 24.21
N ASP A 147 0.15 5.84 25.41
CA ASP A 147 -0.74 5.49 26.53
C ASP A 147 -1.70 6.64 26.85
N SER A 148 -1.19 7.86 27.01
CA SER A 148 -2.02 9.05 27.27
C SER A 148 -3.10 9.27 26.19
N ILE A 149 -2.73 9.13 24.91
CA ILE A 149 -3.68 9.26 23.79
C ILE A 149 -4.72 8.13 23.82
N ILE A 150 -4.28 6.89 24.03
CA ILE A 150 -5.16 5.72 24.08
C ILE A 150 -6.17 5.88 25.22
N GLN A 151 -5.72 6.21 26.43
CA GLN A 151 -6.59 6.45 27.59
C GLN A 151 -7.64 7.52 27.29
N LYS A 152 -7.25 8.65 26.69
CA LYS A 152 -8.18 9.72 26.30
C LYS A 152 -9.21 9.23 25.27
N GLN A 153 -8.78 8.46 24.28
CA GLN A 153 -9.65 7.94 23.21
C GLN A 153 -10.64 6.91 23.76
N LEU A 154 -10.18 5.98 24.61
CA LEU A 154 -11.03 5.02 25.31
C LEU A 154 -12.09 5.73 26.15
N LYS A 155 -11.67 6.73 26.94
CA LYS A 155 -12.57 7.53 27.76
C LYS A 155 -13.64 8.26 26.92
N THR A 156 -13.20 8.91 25.85
CA THR A 156 -14.09 9.75 25.01
C THR A 156 -15.07 8.91 24.20
N HIS A 157 -14.65 7.75 23.71
CA HIS A 157 -15.41 7.02 22.70
C HIS A 157 -16.02 5.71 23.19
N LEU A 158 -15.54 5.12 24.29
CA LEU A 158 -16.00 3.82 24.77
C LEU A 158 -16.60 3.86 26.18
N GLU A 159 -16.16 4.79 27.05
CA GLU A 159 -16.67 4.87 28.42
C GLU A 159 -18.19 5.07 28.45
N GLY A 160 -18.88 4.27 29.28
CA GLY A 160 -20.33 4.32 29.44
C GLY A 160 -21.15 3.69 28.29
N LYS A 161 -20.51 3.12 27.25
CA LYS A 161 -21.22 2.42 26.18
C LYS A 161 -21.37 0.93 26.49
N THR A 162 -22.57 0.41 26.31
CA THR A 162 -22.85 -1.04 26.43
C THR A 162 -22.39 -1.81 25.20
N GLU A 163 -22.33 -1.16 24.04
CA GLU A 163 -21.88 -1.73 22.77
C GLU A 163 -21.03 -0.71 22.01
N ALA A 164 -19.97 -1.19 21.36
CA ALA A 164 -19.08 -0.35 20.56
C ALA A 164 -18.57 -1.06 19.31
N LYS A 165 -18.48 -0.32 18.21
CA LYS A 165 -17.84 -0.79 16.98
C LYS A 165 -16.33 -0.61 17.09
N ILE A 166 -15.61 -1.69 17.37
CA ILE A 166 -14.16 -1.67 17.62
C ILE A 166 -13.38 -1.32 16.35
N HIS A 167 -13.71 -1.88 15.19
CA HIS A 167 -12.94 -1.61 13.97
C HIS A 167 -12.88 -0.12 13.55
N PRO A 168 -14.00 0.63 13.48
CA PRO A 168 -13.94 2.08 13.25
C PRO A 168 -13.18 2.85 14.35
N PHE A 169 -13.30 2.41 15.61
CA PHE A 169 -12.54 3.01 16.71
C PHE A 169 -11.03 2.77 16.54
N SER A 170 -10.61 1.54 16.25
CA SER A 170 -9.21 1.16 16.00
C SER A 170 -8.62 1.97 14.86
N ARG A 171 -9.35 2.15 13.74
CA ARG A 171 -8.94 3.03 12.63
C ARG A 171 -8.70 4.47 13.10
N SER A 172 -9.67 5.07 13.79
CA SER A 172 -9.52 6.43 14.31
C SER A 172 -8.34 6.57 15.27
N LEU A 173 -8.15 5.59 16.17
CA LEU A 173 -7.07 5.56 17.14
C LEU A 173 -5.70 5.43 16.45
N THR A 174 -5.54 4.48 15.54
CA THR A 174 -4.25 4.24 14.87
C THR A 174 -3.84 5.41 14.00
N LEU A 175 -4.78 6.06 13.29
CA LEU A 175 -4.42 7.28 12.55
C LEU A 175 -4.08 8.43 13.49
N THR A 176 -4.80 8.59 14.59
CA THR A 176 -4.47 9.64 15.58
C THR A 176 -3.05 9.48 16.09
N LEU A 177 -2.65 8.25 16.42
CA LEU A 177 -1.28 7.93 16.83
C LEU A 177 -0.29 8.18 15.69
N ALA A 178 -0.57 7.70 14.48
CA ALA A 178 0.31 7.88 13.33
C ALA A 178 0.49 9.38 12.97
N CYS A 179 -0.57 10.17 12.94
CA CYS A 179 -0.50 11.62 12.76
C CYS A 179 0.29 12.30 13.88
N ARG A 180 0.16 11.83 15.13
CA ARG A 180 0.93 12.38 16.25
C ARG A 180 2.43 12.11 16.10
N PHE A 181 2.82 10.85 15.92
CA PHE A 181 4.22 10.43 15.97
C PHE A 181 4.96 10.59 14.63
N PHE A 182 4.25 10.54 13.49
CA PHE A 182 4.88 10.71 12.19
C PHE A 182 4.84 12.17 11.71
N LEU A 183 3.74 12.88 11.99
CA LEU A 183 3.51 14.24 11.49
C LEU A 183 3.53 15.32 12.58
N GLY A 184 3.56 14.95 13.86
CA GLY A 184 3.44 15.94 14.95
C GLY A 184 2.10 16.70 14.94
N ILE A 185 1.07 16.18 14.28
CA ILE A 185 -0.25 16.83 14.22
C ILE A 185 -1.02 16.53 15.50
N GLU A 186 -1.47 17.58 16.19
CA GLU A 186 -2.33 17.48 17.38
C GLU A 186 -3.77 17.93 17.12
N ASN A 187 -4.03 18.64 16.02
CA ASN A 187 -5.35 19.18 15.69
C ASN A 187 -6.31 18.04 15.30
N PRO A 188 -7.37 17.76 16.09
CA PRO A 188 -8.27 16.65 15.83
C PRO A 188 -9.05 16.79 14.51
N GLU A 189 -9.41 17.99 14.10
CA GLU A 189 -10.15 18.22 12.86
C GLU A 189 -9.31 17.91 11.62
N ARG A 190 -8.01 18.25 11.68
CA ARG A 190 -7.03 17.91 10.63
C ARG A 190 -6.87 16.39 10.51
N VAL A 191 -6.79 15.69 11.65
CA VAL A 191 -6.72 14.22 11.68
C VAL A 191 -8.00 13.57 11.12
N VAL A 192 -9.19 14.02 11.53
CA VAL A 192 -10.47 13.47 11.04
C VAL A 192 -10.61 13.61 9.52
N LYS A 193 -10.18 14.74 8.94
CA LYS A 193 -10.16 14.91 7.48
C LYS A 193 -9.25 13.89 6.79
N LEU A 194 -8.08 13.60 7.37
CA LEU A 194 -7.16 12.58 6.87
C LEU A 194 -7.74 11.16 7.00
N VAL A 195 -8.40 10.80 8.11
CA VAL A 195 -9.06 9.48 8.30
C VAL A 195 -9.93 9.13 7.11
N ARG A 196 -10.81 10.06 6.74
CA ARG A 196 -11.76 9.84 5.65
C ARG A 196 -11.05 9.57 4.31
N GLN A 197 -9.94 10.25 4.03
CA GLN A 197 -9.20 10.03 2.79
C GLN A 197 -8.44 8.70 2.83
N PHE A 198 -7.84 8.34 3.97
CA PHE A 198 -7.13 7.08 4.14
C PHE A 198 -8.05 5.86 4.04
N ASP A 199 -9.29 5.96 4.51
CA ASP A 199 -10.32 4.93 4.28
C ASP A 199 -10.53 4.69 2.78
N ILE A 200 -10.74 5.76 1.99
CA ILE A 200 -10.95 5.65 0.54
C ILE A 200 -9.71 5.04 -0.15
N VAL A 201 -8.51 5.42 0.27
CA VAL A 201 -7.26 4.86 -0.27
C VAL A 201 -7.15 3.37 0.06
N THR A 202 -7.41 2.98 1.31
CA THR A 202 -7.32 1.59 1.77
C THR A 202 -8.32 0.70 1.04
N ASP A 203 -9.55 1.16 0.87
CA ASP A 203 -10.56 0.42 0.11
C ASP A 203 -10.16 0.27 -1.37
N GLY A 204 -9.53 1.30 -1.96
CA GLY A 204 -9.05 1.24 -3.33
C GLY A 204 -7.86 0.31 -3.56
N ILE A 205 -6.95 0.17 -2.58
CA ILE A 205 -5.79 -0.76 -2.61
C ILE A 205 -6.28 -2.20 -2.83
N HIS A 206 -7.38 -2.57 -2.18
CA HIS A 206 -7.95 -3.93 -2.28
C HIS A 206 -8.94 -4.10 -3.43
N SER A 207 -9.15 -3.06 -4.26
CA SER A 207 -10.07 -3.09 -5.38
C SER A 207 -9.38 -3.42 -6.71
N LEU A 208 -10.17 -3.58 -7.78
CA LEU A 208 -9.60 -3.70 -9.11
C LEU A 208 -8.87 -2.40 -9.50
N PRO A 209 -7.61 -2.47 -9.97
CA PRO A 209 -6.75 -1.33 -10.29
C PRO A 209 -7.16 -0.59 -11.58
N LEU A 210 -8.45 -0.33 -11.76
CA LEU A 210 -9.01 0.35 -12.92
C LEU A 210 -9.25 1.83 -12.58
N ASN A 211 -8.44 2.72 -13.15
CA ASN A 211 -8.57 4.16 -12.94
C ASN A 211 -9.62 4.79 -13.87
N VAL A 212 -10.88 4.46 -13.66
CA VAL A 212 -12.03 4.95 -14.46
C VAL A 212 -13.05 5.60 -13.52
N PRO A 213 -13.64 6.75 -13.86
CA PRO A 213 -14.64 7.39 -13.01
C PRO A 213 -15.74 6.41 -12.56
N GLY A 214 -15.99 6.38 -11.25
CA GLY A 214 -16.97 5.48 -10.61
C GLY A 214 -16.39 4.20 -10.01
N THR A 215 -15.11 3.87 -10.24
CA THR A 215 -14.44 2.74 -9.56
C THR A 215 -13.85 3.15 -8.21
N ALA A 216 -13.73 2.20 -7.28
CA ALA A 216 -13.07 2.42 -5.99
C ALA A 216 -11.61 2.91 -6.16
N PHE A 217 -10.87 2.31 -7.09
CA PHE A 217 -9.50 2.71 -7.39
C PHE A 217 -9.39 4.15 -7.92
N TYR A 218 -10.33 4.61 -8.75
CA TYR A 218 -10.37 6.01 -9.19
C TYR A 218 -10.53 6.98 -8.02
N TYR A 219 -11.46 6.68 -7.10
CA TYR A 219 -11.65 7.51 -5.90
C TYR A 219 -10.42 7.45 -4.98
N ALA A 220 -9.73 6.32 -4.88
CA ALA A 220 -8.48 6.20 -4.14
C ALA A 220 -7.35 7.04 -4.72
N VAL A 221 -7.21 7.10 -6.04
CA VAL A 221 -6.22 8.00 -6.68
C VAL A 221 -6.53 9.46 -6.34
N LYS A 222 -7.82 9.86 -6.35
CA LYS A 222 -8.23 11.22 -5.95
C LYS A 222 -8.02 11.51 -4.47
N ALA A 223 -8.32 10.57 -3.58
CA ALA A 223 -8.04 10.70 -2.16
C ALA A 223 -6.54 10.80 -1.89
N ALA A 224 -5.71 10.03 -2.60
CA ALA A 224 -4.27 10.10 -2.50
C ALA A 224 -3.71 11.46 -2.96
N GLU A 225 -4.27 12.08 -4.00
CA GLU A 225 -3.92 13.47 -4.40
C GLU A 225 -4.19 14.47 -3.26
N VAL A 226 -5.32 14.34 -2.57
CA VAL A 226 -5.68 15.19 -1.42
C VAL A 226 -4.71 14.99 -0.25
N ILE A 227 -4.41 13.74 0.10
CA ILE A 227 -3.47 13.42 1.20
C ILE A 227 -2.07 13.95 0.87
N ARG A 228 -1.56 13.75 -0.36
CA ARG A 228 -0.23 14.25 -0.74
C ARG A 228 -0.12 15.76 -0.59
N LYS A 229 -1.15 16.51 -0.96
CA LYS A 229 -1.17 17.96 -0.78
C LYS A 229 -1.09 18.33 0.71
N GLU A 230 -1.91 17.68 1.54
CA GLU A 230 -1.91 17.89 2.98
C GLU A 230 -0.54 17.58 3.61
N LEU A 231 0.10 16.50 3.20
CA LEU A 231 1.43 16.11 3.66
C LEU A 231 2.51 17.10 3.20
N ALA A 232 2.45 17.58 1.96
CA ALA A 232 3.36 18.60 1.47
C ALA A 232 3.26 19.91 2.29
N ASP A 233 2.03 20.32 2.64
CA ASP A 233 1.79 21.48 3.50
C ASP A 233 2.41 21.27 4.89
N VAL A 234 2.24 20.08 5.50
CA VAL A 234 2.87 19.73 6.79
C VAL A 234 4.40 19.79 6.72
N VAL A 235 5.00 19.25 5.65
CA VAL A 235 6.45 19.27 5.45
C VAL A 235 6.95 20.71 5.36
N ALA A 236 6.26 21.57 4.59
CA ALA A 236 6.60 22.98 4.45
C ALA A 236 6.49 23.75 5.78
N GLU A 237 5.38 23.57 6.52
CA GLU A 237 5.16 24.16 7.85
C GLU A 237 6.28 23.79 8.83
N LYS A 238 6.68 22.51 8.85
CA LYS A 238 7.75 22.02 9.74
C LYS A 238 9.11 22.55 9.35
N LYS A 239 9.43 22.54 8.06
CA LYS A 239 10.71 23.04 7.56
C LYS A 239 10.92 24.51 7.96
N ALA A 240 9.87 25.33 7.82
CA ALA A 240 9.90 26.72 8.28
C ALA A 240 10.13 26.84 9.81
N ARG A 241 9.49 25.99 10.62
CA ARG A 241 9.64 25.99 12.08
C ARG A 241 11.04 25.54 12.53
N VAL A 242 11.59 24.50 11.92
CA VAL A 242 12.94 23.99 12.22
C VAL A 242 13.99 25.08 11.96
N LEU A 243 13.86 25.79 10.84
CA LEU A 243 14.75 26.91 10.49
C LEU A 243 14.61 28.12 11.43
N GLY A 244 13.41 28.38 11.98
CA GLY A 244 13.12 29.58 12.77
C GLY A 244 13.27 29.47 14.29
N SER A 245 13.11 28.28 14.88
CA SER A 245 12.94 28.14 16.34
C SER A 245 13.92 27.19 17.03
N GLY A 246 14.69 26.38 16.29
CA GLY A 246 15.71 25.48 16.84
C GLY A 246 15.20 24.35 17.76
N ALA A 247 13.92 24.32 18.11
CA ALA A 247 13.31 23.27 18.94
C ALA A 247 12.81 22.12 18.05
N PRO A 248 13.45 20.93 18.06
CA PRO A 248 12.97 19.80 17.31
C PRO A 248 11.75 19.21 18.01
N THR A 249 10.60 19.17 17.34
CA THR A 249 9.54 18.23 17.71
C THR A 249 10.05 16.82 17.41
N GLN A 250 9.93 15.89 18.35
CA GLN A 250 10.30 14.49 18.16
C GLN A 250 9.21 13.75 17.37
N ASP A 251 9.06 14.10 16.09
CA ASP A 251 8.25 13.35 15.13
C ASP A 251 9.07 12.99 13.90
N LEU A 252 8.62 11.97 13.19
CA LEU A 252 9.38 11.41 12.08
C LEU A 252 9.64 12.41 10.96
N CYS A 253 8.64 13.22 10.62
CA CYS A 253 8.79 14.23 9.57
C CYS A 253 9.92 15.20 9.91
N THR A 254 10.01 15.66 11.16
CA THR A 254 11.12 16.51 11.61
C THR A 254 12.47 15.79 11.50
N THR A 255 12.56 14.51 11.88
CA THR A 255 13.77 13.71 11.72
C THR A 255 14.21 13.58 10.25
N MET A 256 13.27 13.38 9.33
CA MET A 256 13.56 13.34 7.89
C MET A 256 14.08 14.68 7.37
N ILE A 257 13.44 15.80 7.78
CA ILE A 257 13.84 17.15 7.39
C ILE A 257 15.25 17.48 7.88
N VAL A 258 15.52 17.23 9.17
CA VAL A 258 16.84 17.50 9.79
C VAL A 258 17.94 16.62 9.19
N GLY A 259 17.61 15.39 8.79
CA GLY A 259 18.54 14.49 8.12
C GLY A 259 19.09 15.07 6.81
N GLY A 260 18.32 15.88 6.09
CA GLY A 260 18.80 16.66 4.94
C GLY A 260 19.21 15.86 3.68
N TYR A 261 18.91 14.56 3.61
CA TYR A 261 19.27 13.68 2.50
C TYR A 261 18.09 13.27 1.60
N MET A 262 16.90 13.83 1.84
CA MET A 262 15.68 13.58 1.06
C MET A 262 15.10 14.89 0.55
N SER A 263 14.48 14.87 -0.63
CA SER A 263 13.69 16.01 -1.12
C SER A 263 12.34 16.11 -0.39
N ASP A 264 11.70 17.28 -0.43
CA ASP A 264 10.38 17.47 0.19
C ASP A 264 9.32 16.53 -0.43
N GLU A 265 9.47 16.21 -1.72
CA GLU A 265 8.65 15.22 -2.42
C GLU A 265 8.87 13.81 -1.85
N GLU A 266 10.12 13.40 -1.68
CA GLU A 266 10.46 12.07 -1.13
C GLU A 266 9.99 11.89 0.32
N ILE A 267 10.09 12.95 1.12
CA ILE A 267 9.55 12.96 2.48
C ILE A 267 8.04 12.76 2.44
N THR A 268 7.34 13.48 1.55
CA THR A 268 5.89 13.36 1.37
C THR A 268 5.47 11.94 0.95
N GLU A 269 6.16 11.34 -0.02
CA GLU A 269 5.90 9.96 -0.47
C GLU A 269 6.12 8.93 0.65
N LYS A 270 7.22 9.05 1.41
CA LYS A 270 7.52 8.14 2.53
C LYS A 270 6.51 8.28 3.66
N LEU A 271 6.11 9.51 4.00
CA LEU A 271 5.06 9.75 5.00
C LEU A 271 3.72 9.14 4.55
N MET A 272 3.35 9.27 3.28
CA MET A 272 2.15 8.62 2.73
C MET A 272 2.19 7.10 2.93
N GLY A 273 3.28 6.44 2.54
CA GLY A 273 3.45 5.00 2.72
C GLY A 273 3.40 4.56 4.18
N LEU A 274 4.09 5.28 5.08
CA LEU A 274 4.12 4.98 6.51
C LEU A 274 2.76 5.17 7.18
N LEU A 275 2.01 6.22 6.82
CA LEU A 275 0.67 6.44 7.35
C LEU A 275 -0.30 5.34 6.92
N VAL A 276 -0.29 4.93 5.65
CA VAL A 276 -1.14 3.81 5.19
C VAL A 276 -0.79 2.51 5.92
N ALA A 277 0.51 2.24 6.09
CA ALA A 277 0.99 1.07 6.82
C ALA A 277 0.56 1.11 8.30
N GLY A 278 0.81 2.22 9.00
CA GLY A 278 0.46 2.39 10.42
C GLY A 278 -1.05 2.48 10.70
N TYR A 279 -1.85 2.85 9.70
CA TYR A 279 -3.30 2.97 9.81
C TYR A 279 -4.01 1.63 9.71
N SER A 280 -3.90 0.99 8.53
CA SER A 280 -4.77 -0.13 8.15
C SER A 280 -4.37 -1.44 8.83
N THR A 281 -3.07 -1.75 8.87
CA THR A 281 -2.56 -3.01 9.43
C THR A 281 -2.80 -3.09 10.93
N VAL A 282 -2.42 -2.05 11.68
CA VAL A 282 -2.57 -1.99 13.13
C VAL A 282 -4.05 -2.00 13.51
N ALA A 283 -4.91 -1.25 12.81
CA ALA A 283 -6.34 -1.22 13.11
C ALA A 283 -7.00 -2.59 12.90
N THR A 284 -6.59 -3.30 11.85
CA THR A 284 -7.05 -4.66 11.55
C THR A 284 -6.60 -5.62 12.66
N THR A 285 -5.31 -5.62 13.01
CA THR A 285 -4.76 -6.47 14.08
C THR A 285 -5.40 -6.22 15.44
N MET A 286 -5.73 -4.97 15.78
CA MET A 286 -6.43 -4.65 17.04
C MET A 286 -7.89 -5.12 17.07
N THR A 287 -8.49 -5.37 15.91
CA THR A 287 -9.89 -5.74 15.78
C THR A 287 -10.09 -7.26 15.90
N PHE A 288 -9.13 -8.04 15.40
CA PHE A 288 -9.14 -9.51 15.45
C PHE A 288 -8.61 -10.04 16.78
#